data_AF-A0A7H0YHG6-F1
#
_entry.id   AF-A0A7H0YHG6-F1
#
_cell.length_a   1.000
_cell.length_b   1.000
_cell.length_c   1.000
_cell.angle_alpha   90.00
_cell.angle_beta   90.00
_cell.angle_gamma   90.00
#
_symmetry.space_group_name_H-M   'P 1'
#
loop_
_entity.id
_entity.type
_entity.pdbx_description
1 polymer ?
#
loop_
_entity_poly.entity_id
_entity_poly.type
_entity_poly.pdbx_seq_one_letter_code
_entity_poly.pdbx_strand_id
1 'polypeptide(L)' 'MNRDETLTLNEQMECARQRLHDLYEQYGGFGHACVLEQSMILDELINQYNHMYQTKELHHYVQSAPQSFLCKTIALPT' A
#
# COMPACT_ATOMS: atom_id res chain seq x y z
N MET A 1 -4.19 -23.04 1.75
CA MET A 1 -4.51 -21.65 1.36
C MET A 1 -5.78 -21.70 0.56
N ASN A 2 -6.85 -21.12 1.10
CA ASN A 2 -8.14 -21.09 0.43
C ASN A 2 -8.04 -20.06 -0.71
N ARG A 3 -8.35 -20.47 -1.95
CA ARG A 3 -8.32 -19.54 -3.10
C ARG A 3 -9.29 -18.37 -2.91
N ASP A 4 -10.38 -18.63 -2.19
CA ASP A 4 -11.39 -17.64 -1.85
C ASP A 4 -10.82 -16.50 -0.98
N GLU A 5 -9.99 -16.81 0.03
CA GLU A 5 -9.34 -15.79 0.87
C GLU A 5 -8.42 -14.87 0.06
N THR A 6 -7.69 -15.42 -0.91
CA THR A 6 -6.84 -14.63 -1.82
C THR A 6 -7.63 -13.81 -2.83
N LEU A 7 -8.81 -14.29 -3.26
CA LEU A 7 -9.68 -13.56 -4.18
C LEU A 7 -10.28 -12.34 -3.47
N THR A 8 -10.81 -12.55 -2.27
CA THR A 8 -11.38 -11.51 -1.42
C THR A 8 -10.33 -10.46 -1.01
N LEU A 9 -9.06 -10.83 -0.87
CA LEU A 9 -8.00 -9.87 -0.57
C LEU A 9 -7.62 -9.01 -1.78
N ASN A 10 -7.56 -9.59 -2.99
CA ASN A 10 -7.35 -8.83 -4.22
C ASN A 10 -8.46 -7.80 -4.47
N GLU A 11 -9.71 -8.19 -4.25
CA GLU A 11 -10.87 -7.30 -4.38
C GLU A 11 -10.77 -6.12 -3.39
N GLN A 12 -10.36 -6.39 -2.14
CA GLN A 12 -10.14 -5.35 -1.14
C GLN A 12 -9.01 -4.40 -1.53
N MET A 13 -7.89 -4.91 -2.05
CA MET A 13 -6.80 -4.06 -2.54
C MET A 13 -7.27 -3.16 -3.69
N GLU A 14 -8.01 -3.70 -4.65
CA GLU A 14 -8.48 -2.91 -5.79
C GLU A 14 -9.49 -1.84 -5.36
N CYS A 15 -10.42 -2.17 -4.47
CA CYS A 15 -11.32 -1.20 -3.86
C CYS A 15 -10.54 -0.09 -3.14
N ALA A 16 -9.51 -0.46 -2.37
CA ALA A 16 -8.69 0.50 -1.65
C ALA A 16 -7.86 1.40 -2.57
N ARG A 17 -7.37 0.88 -3.71
CA ARG A 17 -6.69 1.66 -4.76
C ARG A 17 -7.64 2.66 -5.42
N GLN A 18 -8.83 2.22 -5.78
CA GLN A 18 -9.84 3.09 -6.39
C GLN A 18 -10.22 4.22 -5.43
N ARG A 19 -10.47 3.88 -4.16
CA ARG A 19 -10.75 4.85 -3.10
C ARG A 19 -9.61 5.86 -2.94
N LEU A 20 -8.36 5.41 -2.98
CA LEU A 20 -7.20 6.30 -2.89
C LEU A 20 -7.13 7.27 -4.07
N HIS A 21 -7.40 6.77 -5.29
CA HIS A 21 -7.44 7.59 -6.50
C HIS A 21 -8.55 8.64 -6.42
N ASP A 22 -9.75 8.25 -6.00
CA ASP A 22 -10.88 9.17 -5.85
C ASP A 22 -10.58 10.27 -4.81
N LEU A 23 -9.97 9.91 -3.68
CA LEU A 23 -9.56 10.87 -2.66
C LEU A 23 -8.43 11.78 -3.18
N TYR A 24 -7.47 11.23 -3.94
CA TYR A 24 -6.40 12.01 -4.54
C TYR A 24 -6.94 13.04 -5.54
N GLU A 25 -7.88 12.65 -6.41
CA GLU A 25 -8.55 13.57 -7.34
C GLU A 25 -9.42 14.59 -6.59
N GLN A 26 -10.14 14.17 -5.55
CA GLN A 26 -11.01 15.04 -4.77
C GLN A 26 -10.24 16.11 -3.98
N TYR A 27 -9.13 15.73 -3.34
CA TYR A 27 -8.34 16.64 -2.51
C TYR A 27 -7.16 17.28 -3.27
N GLY A 28 -6.94 16.91 -4.53
CA GLY A 28 -5.88 17.45 -5.38
C GLY A 28 -4.47 17.08 -4.92
N GLY A 29 -4.30 16.01 -4.12
CA GLY A 29 -2.99 15.59 -3.63
C GLY A 29 -3.00 14.65 -2.43
N PHE A 30 -1.81 14.21 -2.02
CA PHE A 30 -1.57 13.35 -0.85
C PHE A 30 -1.52 14.12 0.48
N GLY A 31 -1.77 15.43 0.48
CA GLY A 31 -1.66 16.28 1.67
C GLY A 31 -2.84 16.18 2.64
N HIS A 32 -3.91 15.48 2.27
CA HIS A 32 -5.11 15.36 3.09
C HIS A 32 -5.04 14.10 3.96
N ALA A 33 -5.40 14.22 5.25
CA ALA A 33 -5.36 13.12 6.21
C ALA A 33 -6.10 11.88 5.71
N CYS A 34 -7.24 12.07 5.05
CA CYS A 34 -8.04 10.97 4.49
C CYS A 34 -7.30 10.17 3.39
N VAL A 35 -6.46 10.83 2.59
CA VAL A 35 -5.63 10.16 1.55
C VAL A 35 -4.50 9.37 2.21
N LEU A 36 -3.91 9.91 3.28
CA LEU A 36 -2.86 9.24 4.05
C LEU A 36 -3.40 8.01 4.79
N GLU A 37 -4.55 8.13 5.46
CA GLU A 37 -5.23 7.02 6.10
C GLU A 37 -5.59 5.93 5.09
N GLN A 38 -6.14 6.31 3.94
CA GLN A 38 -6.44 5.36 2.88
C GLN A 38 -5.18 4.66 2.34
N SER A 39 -4.05 5.37 2.28
CA SER A 39 -2.77 4.79 1.86
C SER A 39 -2.28 3.77 2.89
N MET A 40 -2.40 4.06 4.19
CA MET A 40 -2.05 3.11 5.26
C MET A 40 -2.89 1.83 5.19
N ILE A 41 -4.19 1.95 4.92
CA ILE A 41 -5.08 0.79 4.75
C ILE A 41 -4.64 -0.05 3.53
N LEU A 42 -4.28 0.60 2.43
CA LEU A 42 -3.78 -0.09 1.24
C LEU A 42 -2.46 -0.82 1.51
N ASP A 43 -1.52 -0.19 2.22
CA ASP A 43 -0.26 -0.81 2.63
C ASP A 43 -0.50 -2.04 3.52
N GLU A 44 -1.44 -1.96 4.47
CA GLU A 44 -1.77 -3.09 5.34
C GLU A 44 -2.37 -4.27 4.57
N LEU A 45 -3.22 -4.01 3.57
CA LEU A 45 -3.78 -5.04 2.68
C LEU A 45 -2.69 -5.69 1.81
N ILE A 46 -1.76 -4.89 1.29
CA ILE A 46 -0.60 -5.39 0.54
C ILE A 46 0.31 -6.22 1.45
N ASN A 47 0.51 -5.81 2.69
CA ASN A 47 1.34 -6.54 3.64
C ASN A 47 0.70 -7.88 4.03
N GLN A 48 -0.63 -7.91 4.20
CA GLN A 48 -1.40 -9.14 4.40
C GLN A 48 -1.31 -10.07 3.19
N TYR A 49 -1.42 -9.51 1.98
CA TYR A 49 -1.24 -10.26 0.74
C TYR A 49 0.17 -10.85 0.70
N ASN A 50 1.19 -10.02 0.86
CA ASN A 50 2.57 -10.46 0.90
C ASN A 50 2.82 -11.50 1.99
N HIS A 51 2.23 -11.41 3.18
CA HIS A 51 2.37 -12.42 4.23
C HIS A 51 1.75 -13.78 3.82
N MET A 52 0.59 -13.74 3.15
CA MET A 52 -0.03 -14.95 2.60
C MET A 52 0.87 -15.61 1.54
N TYR A 53 1.51 -14.83 0.67
CA TYR A 53 2.36 -15.38 -0.40
C TYR A 53 3.84 -15.61 0.00
N GLN A 54 4.38 -14.89 0.98
CA GLN A 54 5.78 -14.98 1.46
C GLN A 54 6.07 -16.24 2.28
N THR A 55 5.05 -16.94 2.79
CA THR A 55 5.26 -18.25 3.42
C THR A 55 5.79 -19.32 2.44
N LYS A 56 5.90 -18.99 1.13
CA LYS A 56 6.59 -19.82 0.12
C LYS A 56 7.96 -19.32 -0.33
N GLU A 57 8.31 -18.06 -0.10
CA GLU A 57 9.53 -17.43 -0.67
C GLU A 57 10.47 -16.84 0.39
N LEU A 58 10.31 -17.20 1.67
CA LEU A 58 11.29 -16.92 2.73
C LEU A 58 12.54 -17.82 2.63
N HIS A 59 13.20 -17.82 1.47
CA HIS A 59 14.61 -18.16 1.43
C HIS A 59 15.48 -17.21 0.58
N HIS A 60 14.93 -16.14 -0.02
CA HIS A 60 15.74 -15.28 -0.89
C HIS A 60 15.43 -13.77 -0.88
N TYR A 61 14.91 -13.22 0.22
CA TYR A 61 14.87 -11.74 0.37
C TYR A 61 15.00 -11.26 1.84
N VAL A 62 15.91 -11.85 2.59
CA VAL A 62 16.46 -11.16 3.77
C VAL A 62 17.58 -10.25 3.25
N GLN A 63 17.25 -9.05 2.78
CA GLN A 63 18.12 -7.84 2.71
C GLN A 63 17.67 -6.85 1.62
N SER A 64 16.69 -5.99 1.92
CA SER A 64 16.65 -4.56 1.59
C SER A 64 15.20 -4.08 1.76
N ALA A 65 14.83 -3.13 2.60
CA ALA A 65 15.56 -2.14 3.36
C ALA A 65 14.83 -1.97 4.70
N PRO A 66 15.53 -1.57 5.78
CA PRO A 66 14.85 -1.21 7.01
C PRO A 66 14.06 0.07 6.76
N GLN A 67 12.96 0.21 7.48
CA GLN A 67 12.12 1.39 7.58
C GLN A 67 12.87 2.71 7.31
N SER A 68 12.49 3.40 6.25
CA SER A 68 12.85 4.80 6.05
C SER A 68 11.59 5.54 5.66
N PHE A 69 10.84 5.98 6.68
CA PHE A 69 10.05 7.18 6.63
C PHE A 69 10.93 8.30 6.07
N LEU A 70 10.88 8.54 4.76
CA LEU A 70 11.47 9.73 4.17
C LEU A 70 10.39 10.40 3.34
N CYS A 71 9.66 11.28 4.01
CA CYS A 71 9.06 12.44 3.38
C CYS A 71 10.15 13.11 2.51
N LYS A 72 10.06 12.95 1.19
CA LYS A 72 10.90 13.71 0.27
C LYS A 72 10.21 15.05 0.04
N THR A 73 10.68 16.04 0.79
CA THR A 73 10.48 17.47 0.56
C THR A 73 10.61 17.79 -0.93
N ILE A 74 9.57 18.39 -1.48
CA ILE A 74 9.55 18.94 -2.84
C ILE A 74 10.51 20.15 -2.83
N ALA A 75 11.68 19.98 -3.46
CA ALA A 75 12.51 21.13 -3.79
C ALA A 75 11.93 21.81 -5.03
N LEU A 76 11.42 23.03 -4.85
CA LEU A 76 10.98 23.94 -5.90
C LEU A 76 12.21 24.38 -6.74
N PRO A 77 12.22 24.25 -8.07
CA PRO A 77 13.28 24.84 -8.89
C PRO A 77 13.05 26.35 -9.05
N THR A 78 14.14 27.10 -8.97
CA THR A 78 14.25 28.57 -9.09
C THR A 78 14.19 29.02 -10.54
#